data_AF-A0A1V3FTN1-F1
#
_entry.id   AF-A0A1V3FTN1-F1
#
_cell.length_a   1.000
_cell.length_b   1.000
_cell.length_c   1.000
_cell.angle_alpha   90.00
_cell.angle_beta   90.00
_cell.angle_gamma   90.00
#
_symmetry.space_group_name_H-M   'P 1'
#
loop_
_entity.id
_entity.type
_entity.pdbx_description
1 polymer ?
#
loop_
_entity_poly.entity_id
_entity_poly.type
_entity_poly.pdbx_seq_one_letter_code
_entity_poly.pdbx_strand_id
1 'polypeptide(L)' 'MNLLKEARIAAGLSIEKAAEKLNISAGYLSQIENGHRHVSAERAEQIAKLYKKRKDEIFLPSRYAVREVSSNPA' A
#
# COMPACT_ATOMS: atom_id res chain seq x y z
N MET A 1 5.43 3.03 9.70
CA MET A 1 4.67 1.76 9.59
C MET A 1 3.94 1.76 8.26
N ASN A 2 3.85 0.60 7.61
CA ASN A 2 3.39 0.49 6.23
C ASN A 2 2.22 -0.49 6.19
N LEU A 3 1.01 0.07 6.20
CA LEU A 3 -0.25 -0.68 6.29
C LEU A 3 -0.39 -1.73 5.19
N LEU A 4 0.12 -1.44 3.99
CA LEU A 4 0.07 -2.36 2.86
C LEU A 4 0.97 -3.58 3.07
N LYS A 5 2.20 -3.36 3.52
CA LYS A 5 3.15 -4.44 3.85
C LYS A 5 2.65 -5.27 5.03
N GLU A 6 2.08 -4.63 6.05
CA GLU A 6 1.51 -5.29 7.22
C GLU A 6 0.32 -6.16 6.83
N ALA A 7 -0.59 -5.67 5.99
CA ALA A 7 -1.70 -6.45 5.46
C ALA A 7 -1.23 -7.69 4.69
N ARG A 8 -0.17 -7.57 3.88
CA ARG A 8 0.42 -8.72 3.17
C ARG A 8 0.95 -9.79 4.14
N ILE A 9 1.69 -9.36 5.17
CA ILE A 9 2.26 -10.27 6.17
C ILE A 9 1.13 -10.94 6.98
N ALA A 10 0.10 -10.18 7.37
CA ALA A 10 -1.08 -10.72 8.05
C ALA A 10 -1.86 -11.73 7.19
N ALA A 11 -1.83 -11.57 5.87
CA ALA A 11 -2.37 -12.54 4.92
C ALA A 11 -1.47 -13.78 4.71
N GLY A 12 -0.30 -13.85 5.37
CA GLY A 12 0.63 -14.98 5.27
C GLY A 12 1.37 -15.06 3.94
N LEU A 13 1.52 -13.94 3.22
CA LEU A 13 2.12 -13.91 1.88
C LEU A 13 3.53 -13.30 1.91
N SER A 14 4.47 -13.98 1.24
CA SER A 14 5.71 -13.32 0.82
C SER A 14 5.42 -12.30 -0.27
N ILE A 15 6.35 -11.39 -0.52
CA ILE A 15 6.17 -10.37 -1.56
C ILE A 15 6.10 -10.99 -2.96
N GLU A 16 6.85 -12.06 -3.21
CA GLU A 16 6.85 -12.83 -4.45
C GLU A 16 5.50 -13.51 -4.66
N LYS A 17 4.98 -14.22 -3.65
CA LYS A 17 3.66 -14.89 -3.72
C LYS A 17 2.52 -13.90 -3.91
N ALA A 18 2.59 -12.74 -3.26
CA ALA A 18 1.58 -11.71 -3.44
C ALA A 18 1.62 -11.11 -4.85
N ALA A 19 2.83 -10.82 -5.35
CA ALA A 19 3.02 -10.28 -6.69
C ALA A 19 2.58 -11.26 -7.80
N GLU A 20 2.90 -12.54 -7.64
CA GLU A 20 2.43 -13.63 -8.50
C GLU A 20 0.89 -13.66 -8.56
N LYS A 21 0.21 -13.66 -7.40
CA LYS A 21 -1.26 -13.66 -7.33
C LYS A 21 -1.90 -12.40 -7.91
N LEU A 22 -1.18 -11.28 -7.92
CA LEU A 22 -1.62 -10.01 -8.51
C LEU A 22 -1.23 -9.87 -9.99
N ASN A 23 -0.51 -10.84 -10.53
CA ASN A 23 0.06 -10.81 -11.87
C ASN A 23 0.90 -9.54 -12.13
N ILE A 24 1.81 -9.23 -11.20
CA ILE A 24 2.76 -8.11 -11.26
C ILE A 24 4.15 -8.56 -10.81
N SER A 25 5.18 -7.72 -11.00
CA SER A 25 6.51 -8.02 -10.46
C SER A 25 6.59 -7.72 -8.96
N ALA A 26 7.39 -8.52 -8.23
CA ALA A 26 7.67 -8.28 -6.81
C ALA A 26 8.31 -6.92 -6.56
N GLY A 27 9.17 -6.46 -7.47
CA GLY A 27 9.76 -5.12 -7.44
C GLY A 27 8.70 -4.02 -7.54
N TYR A 28 7.70 -4.18 -8.42
CA TYR A 28 6.60 -3.22 -8.52
C TYR A 28 5.78 -3.18 -7.22
N LEU A 29 5.43 -4.34 -6.65
CA LEU A 29 4.72 -4.40 -5.37
C LEU A 29 5.53 -3.77 -4.22
N SER A 30 6.85 -3.98 -4.20
CA SER A 30 7.75 -3.35 -3.21
C SER A 30 7.76 -1.83 -3.32
N GLN A 31 7.78 -1.29 -4.55
CA GLN A 31 7.73 0.15 -4.77
C GLN A 31 6.39 0.75 -4.30
N ILE A 32 5.28 0.02 -4.45
CA ILE A 32 3.97 0.43 -3.92
C ILE A 32 3.98 0.39 -2.39
N GLU A 33 4.46 -0.72 -1.80
CA GLU A 33 4.60 -0.85 -0.35
C GLU A 33 5.40 0.33 0.20
N ASN A 34 6.57 0.63 -0.35
CA ASN A 34 7.41 1.71 0.18
C ASN A 34 6.95 3.14 -0.21
N GLY A 35 5.77 3.29 -0.82
CA GLY A 35 5.20 4.60 -1.18
C GLY A 35 5.90 5.29 -2.35
N HIS A 36 6.79 4.60 -3.06
CA HIS A 36 7.49 5.14 -4.23
C HIS A 36 6.63 5.14 -5.51
N ARG A 37 5.53 4.39 -5.52
CA ARG A 37 4.56 4.38 -6.62
C ARG A 37 3.12 4.41 -6.16
N HIS A 38 2.33 5.24 -6.83
CA HIS A 38 0.88 5.21 -6.76
C HIS A 38 0.32 4.04 -7.59
N VAL A 39 -0.89 3.61 -7.25
CA VAL A 39 -1.64 2.56 -7.97
C VAL A 39 -3.00 3.09 -8.40
N SER A 40 -3.58 2.48 -9.44
CA SER A 40 -4.97 2.76 -9.82
C SER A 40 -5.94 2.27 -8.74
N ALA A 41 -7.15 2.83 -8.73
CA ALA A 41 -8.21 2.39 -7.82
C ALA A 41 -8.54 0.90 -7.99
N GLU A 42 -8.56 0.41 -9.23
CA GLU A 42 -8.77 -1.00 -9.55
C GLU A 42 -7.67 -1.89 -8.94
N ARG A 43 -6.40 -1.49 -9.08
CA ARG A 43 -5.28 -2.25 -8.52
C ARG A 43 -5.31 -2.25 -6.99
N ALA A 44 -5.65 -1.11 -6.38
CA ALA A 44 -5.85 -1.01 -4.95
C ALA A 44 -6.93 -1.98 -4.45
N GLU A 45 -8.04 -2.11 -5.19
CA GLU A 45 -9.11 -3.06 -4.89
C GLU A 45 -8.64 -4.52 -4.97
N GLN A 46 -7.90 -4.88 -6.02
CA GLN A 46 -7.33 -6.23 -6.18
C GLN A 46 -6.40 -6.60 -5.02
N ILE A 47 -5.54 -5.67 -4.62
CA ILE A 47 -4.62 -5.84 -3.49
C ILE A 47 -5.40 -6.02 -2.18
N ALA A 48 -6.38 -5.16 -1.91
CA ALA A 48 -7.20 -5.23 -0.70
C ALA A 48 -7.96 -6.56 -0.61
N LYS A 49 -8.54 -7.00 -1.74
CA LYS A 49 -9.22 -8.30 -1.85
C LYS A 49 -8.27 -9.46 -1.58
N LEU A 50 -7.06 -9.44 -2.14
CA LEU A 50 -6.07 -10.49 -1.90
C LEU A 50 -5.69 -10.59 -0.42
N TYR A 51 -5.58 -9.46 0.27
CA TYR A 51 -5.21 -9.39 1.68
C TYR A 51 -6.39 -9.51 2.64
N LYS A 52 -7.62 -9.69 2.12
CA LYS A 52 -8.87 -9.77 2.90
C LYS A 52 -9.06 -8.57 3.82
N LYS A 53 -8.77 -7.39 3.28
CA LYS A 53 -8.88 -6.10 3.96
C LYS A 53 -9.74 -5.17 3.15
N ARG A 54 -10.33 -4.15 3.79
CA ARG A 54 -10.96 -3.08 3.02
C ARG A 54 -9.89 -2.15 2.43
N LYS A 55 -10.18 -1.54 1.28
CA LYS A 55 -9.26 -0.65 0.59
C LYS A 55 -8.82 0.53 1.46
N ASP A 56 -9.73 1.10 2.24
CA ASP A 56 -9.49 2.21 3.19
C ASP A 56 -8.58 1.84 4.37
N GLU A 57 -8.47 0.55 4.72
CA GLU A 57 -7.53 0.08 5.75
C GLU A 57 -6.08 0.04 5.25
N ILE A 58 -5.88 -0.06 3.94
CA ILE A 58 -4.56 -0.24 3.32
C ILE A 58 -4.09 1.01 2.60
N PHE A 59 -5.00 1.64 1.85
CA PHE A 59 -4.76 2.84 1.07
C PHE A 59 -5.47 4.00 1.74
N LEU A 60 -4.72 4.77 2.52
CA LEU A 60 -5.23 5.99 3.14
C LEU A 60 -5.76 6.93 2.04
N PRO A 61 -6.93 7.55 2.22
CA PRO A 61 -7.32 8.69 1.42
C PRO A 61 -6.22 9.75 1.56
N SER A 62 -5.66 10.21 0.44
CA SER A 62 -4.57 11.21 0.38
C SER A 62 -4.93 12.60 0.94
N ARG A 63 -6.03 12.71 1.70
CA ARG A 63 -6.63 13.95 2.19
C ARG A 63 -6.17 14.37 3.58
N TYR A 64 -5.47 13.51 4.35
CA TYR A 64 -5.14 13.79 5.75
C TYR A 64 -3.69 13.50 6.16
N ALA A 65 -2.75 13.41 5.22
CA ALA A 65 -1.37 13.69 5.59
C ALA A 65 -1.35 15.19 5.94
N VAL A 66 -1.62 15.50 7.22
CA VAL A 66 -1.40 16.80 7.83
C VAL A 66 0.00 17.17 7.38
N ARG A 67 0.06 18.15 6.48
CA ARG A 67 1.29 18.85 6.19
C ARG A 67 1.73 19.34 7.55
N GLU A 68 2.74 18.71 8.16
CA GLU A 68 3.51 19.39 9.19
C GLU A 68 4.03 20.63 8.47
N VAL A 69 3.26 21.71 8.58
CA VAL A 69 3.77 23.04 8.36
C VAL A 69 4.78 23.17 9.47
N SER A 70 6.04 22.90 9.13
CA SER A 70 7.17 23.42 9.88
C SER A 70 7.00 24.93 9.87
N SER A 71 6.24 25.42 10.85
CA SER A 71 6.24 26.79 11.29
C SER A 71 7.66 27.05 11.77
N ASN A 72 8.50 27.55 10.86
CA ASN A 72 9.71 28.22 11.24
C ASN A 72 9.30 29.67 11.55
N PRO A 73 9.20 30.09 12.83
CA PRO A 73 9.10 31.50 13.14
C PRO A 73 10.48 32.11 12.84
N ALA A 74 10.56 32.84 11.73
CA ALA A 74 11.61 33.83 11.54
C ALA A 74 11.11 35.18 12.07
#